data_AF-A0A142Y1J5-F1
#
_entry.id   AF-A0A142Y1J5-F1
#
_cell.length_a   1.000
_cell.length_b   1.000
_cell.length_c   1.000
_cell.angle_alpha   90.00
_cell.angle_beta   90.00
_cell.angle_gamma   90.00
#
_symmetry.space_group_name_H-M   'P 1'
#
loop_
_entity.id
_entity.type
_entity.pdbx_description
1 polymer ?
#
loop_
_entity_poly.entity_id
_entity_poly.type
_entity_poly.pdbx_seq_one_letter_code
_entity_poly.pdbx_strand_id
1 'polypeptide(L)'
;MFRLTFLGLSLLLCGCGSQTGGSTPGVPTGASESIVQVRDLVVDSSTMGIAIKKQADLDQYKEKFPEAVEAISSKSIAYMWGKGLREGVAPDQATVIAYETSKGDKVWAVKDNGEIHQVTAADLPKEK
;
A
#
# COMPACT_ATOMS: atom_id res chain seq x y z
N MET A 1 60.87 -33.64 -0.18
CA MET A 1 59.56 -33.82 -0.87
C MET A 1 58.51 -33.20 0.05
N PHE A 2 57.95 -31.99 -0.13
CA PHE A 2 57.06 -31.45 -1.20
C PHE A 2 56.04 -32.52 -1.65
N ARG A 3 54.70 -32.42 -1.55
CA ARG A 3 53.67 -31.35 -1.66
C ARG A 3 52.43 -31.75 -0.81
N LEU A 4 51.67 -30.90 -0.10
CA LEU A 4 50.75 -29.80 -0.50
C LEU A 4 49.34 -30.25 -0.97
N THR A 5 48.34 -30.14 -0.09
CA THR A 5 46.92 -29.77 -0.36
C THR A 5 46.34 -29.34 0.99
N PHE A 6 46.14 -28.06 1.36
CA PHE A 6 45.26 -27.01 0.83
C PHE A 6 43.76 -27.40 0.81
N LEU A 7 43.04 -27.01 1.88
CA LEU A 7 41.61 -26.64 1.94
C LEU A 7 41.42 -26.12 3.39
N GLY A 8 41.52 -24.81 3.69
CA GLY A 8 40.57 -23.75 3.30
C GLY A 8 39.36 -23.82 4.25
N LEU A 9 39.45 -23.32 5.50
CA LEU A 9 39.17 -21.93 5.90
C LEU A 9 37.95 -21.31 5.17
N SER A 10 36.81 -21.21 5.87
CA SER A 10 36.02 -19.98 5.98
C SER A 10 34.91 -20.15 7.02
N LEU A 11 35.07 -19.43 8.13
CA LEU A 11 33.98 -18.99 9.01
C LEU A 11 32.99 -18.10 8.24
N LEU A 12 31.85 -17.85 8.90
CA LEU A 12 30.94 -16.69 8.78
C LEU A 12 29.55 -17.02 8.21
N LEU A 13 28.61 -17.17 9.15
CA LEU A 13 27.47 -16.26 9.30
C LEU A 13 26.98 -15.62 8.00
N CYS A 14 25.90 -16.16 7.45
CA CYS A 14 24.88 -15.39 6.72
C CYS A 14 23.64 -16.27 6.48
N GLY A 15 23.05 -16.79 7.56
CA GLY A 15 21.62 -17.10 7.57
C GLY A 15 20.90 -15.76 7.66
N CYS A 16 20.76 -15.09 6.52
CA CYS A 16 20.12 -13.79 6.39
C CYS A 16 18.68 -13.91 6.90
N GLY A 17 18.38 -13.14 7.95
CA GLY A 17 17.01 -12.92 8.39
C GLY A 17 16.21 -12.25 7.29
N SER A 18 15.06 -12.82 6.99
CA SER A 18 13.88 -12.06 6.60
C SER A 18 12.79 -12.73 7.40
N GLN A 19 12.62 -12.31 8.66
CA GLN A 19 11.49 -11.48 9.02
C GLN A 19 10.29 -11.93 8.17
N THR A 20 9.48 -12.81 8.74
CA THR A 20 8.08 -12.99 8.31
C THR A 20 7.39 -11.65 8.55
N GLY A 21 7.73 -10.67 7.71
CA GLY A 21 7.01 -9.44 7.54
C GLY A 21 5.64 -9.86 7.06
N GLY A 22 4.62 -9.35 7.73
CA GLY A 22 3.24 -9.66 7.45
C GLY A 22 3.03 -9.68 5.95
N SER A 23 2.52 -10.79 5.44
CA SER A 23 2.15 -10.91 4.04
C SER A 23 1.29 -9.71 3.72
N THR A 24 1.78 -8.78 2.90
CA THR A 24 0.94 -7.73 2.35
C THR A 24 -0.24 -8.46 1.71
N PRO A 25 -1.47 -8.21 2.17
CA PRO A 25 -2.60 -9.00 1.72
C PRO A 25 -2.72 -8.88 0.21
N GLY A 26 -2.93 -10.03 -0.43
CA GLY A 26 -2.92 -10.13 -1.89
C GLY A 26 -3.91 -9.16 -2.53
N VAL A 27 -3.63 -8.77 -3.77
CA VAL A 27 -4.56 -7.95 -4.56
C VAL A 27 -5.89 -8.70 -4.71
N PRO A 28 -7.02 -8.13 -4.23
CA PRO A 28 -8.32 -8.79 -4.37
C PRO A 28 -8.71 -8.92 -5.84
N THR A 29 -9.32 -10.07 -6.19
CA THR A 29 -9.88 -10.24 -7.54
C THR A 29 -11.00 -9.23 -7.79
N GLY A 30 -10.90 -8.47 -8.88
CA GLY A 30 -11.91 -7.49 -9.28
C GLY A 30 -11.69 -6.06 -8.76
N ALA A 31 -10.63 -5.81 -7.98
CA ALA A 31 -10.17 -4.45 -7.69
C ALA A 31 -9.58 -3.82 -8.95
N SER A 32 -9.87 -2.54 -9.21
CA SER A 32 -9.26 -1.83 -10.34
C SER A 32 -7.74 -1.68 -10.15
N GLU A 33 -7.00 -1.56 -11.26
CA GLU A 33 -5.58 -1.25 -11.18
C GLU A 33 -5.32 0.07 -10.45
N SER A 34 -6.18 1.08 -10.65
CA SER A 34 -6.08 2.36 -9.96
C SER A 34 -6.16 2.23 -8.44
N ILE A 35 -7.10 1.45 -7.88
CA ILE A 35 -7.20 1.30 -6.41
C ILE A 35 -6.05 0.47 -5.85
N VAL A 36 -5.53 -0.47 -6.63
CA VAL A 36 -4.32 -1.24 -6.29
C VAL A 36 -3.10 -0.33 -6.23
N GLN A 37 -2.89 0.53 -7.23
CA GLN A 37 -1.80 1.49 -7.21
C GLN A 37 -1.99 2.53 -6.08
N VAL A 38 -3.22 2.90 -5.72
CA VAL A 38 -3.46 3.79 -4.57
C VAL A 38 -3.02 3.13 -3.26
N ARG A 39 -3.28 1.83 -3.07
CA ARG A 39 -2.75 1.09 -1.90
C ARG A 39 -1.22 1.16 -1.89
N ASP A 40 -0.58 0.86 -3.00
CA ASP A 40 0.89 0.82 -3.08
C ASP A 40 1.50 2.19 -2.86
N LEU A 41 0.87 3.24 -3.38
CA LEU A 41 1.23 4.63 -3.14
C LEU A 41 1.12 5.00 -1.65
N VAL A 42 0.05 4.58 -0.96
CA VAL A 42 -0.13 4.84 0.48
C VAL A 42 0.90 4.07 1.32
N VAL A 43 1.21 2.83 0.95
CA VAL A 43 2.26 2.04 1.59
C VAL A 43 3.62 2.72 1.40
N ASP A 44 3.96 3.08 0.17
CA ASP A 44 5.23 3.73 -0.16
C ASP A 44 5.39 5.07 0.56
N SER A 45 4.36 5.92 0.54
CA SER A 45 4.38 7.21 1.23
C SER A 45 4.56 7.02 2.74
N SER A 46 3.91 6.01 3.33
CA SER A 46 4.02 5.70 4.75
C SER A 46 5.39 5.16 5.12
N THR A 47 5.98 4.27 4.31
CA THR A 47 7.35 3.76 4.49
C THR A 47 8.40 4.87 4.40
N MET A 48 8.17 5.86 3.53
CA MET A 48 9.04 7.04 3.40
C MET A 48 8.79 8.11 4.48
N GLY A 49 7.74 7.99 5.30
CA GLY A 49 7.34 9.02 6.25
C GLY A 49 6.81 10.30 5.59
N ILE A 50 6.34 10.21 4.35
CA ILE A 50 5.79 11.33 3.57
C ILE A 50 4.27 11.29 3.65
N ALA A 51 3.69 12.32 4.27
CA ALA A 51 2.24 12.48 4.35
C ALA A 51 1.70 13.19 3.11
N ILE A 52 0.73 12.57 2.44
CA ILE A 52 0.02 13.16 1.29
C ILE A 52 -1.14 14.00 1.81
N LYS A 53 -0.95 15.32 1.87
CA LYS A 53 -1.90 16.28 2.49
C LYS A 53 -2.73 17.04 1.47
N LYS A 54 -2.32 17.05 0.20
CA LYS A 54 -3.00 17.73 -0.90
C LYS A 54 -2.64 17.08 -2.23
N GLN A 55 -3.41 17.38 -3.28
CA GLN A 55 -3.21 16.82 -4.61
C GLN A 55 -1.80 17.08 -5.17
N ALA A 56 -1.22 18.26 -4.95
CA ALA A 56 0.14 18.57 -5.40
C ALA A 56 1.23 17.64 -4.81
N ASP A 57 0.96 17.00 -3.67
CA ASP A 57 1.92 16.05 -3.08
C ASP A 57 1.99 14.74 -3.88
N LEU A 58 1.04 14.50 -4.79
CA LEU A 58 1.01 13.35 -5.71
C LEU A 58 1.98 13.50 -6.88
N ASP A 59 2.48 14.70 -7.17
CA ASP A 59 3.33 14.96 -8.34
C ASP A 59 4.61 14.10 -8.31
N GLN A 60 5.18 13.89 -7.12
CA GLN A 60 6.38 13.05 -6.92
C GLN A 60 6.12 11.55 -7.17
N TYR A 61 4.85 11.14 -7.17
CA TYR A 61 4.44 9.74 -7.33
C TYR A 61 3.97 9.42 -8.75
N LYS A 62 3.84 10.42 -9.63
CA LYS A 62 3.25 10.29 -10.96
C LYS A 62 3.98 9.30 -11.87
N GLU A 63 5.31 9.23 -11.78
CA GLU A 63 6.09 8.29 -12.59
C GLU A 63 5.97 6.84 -12.08
N LYS A 64 5.75 6.65 -10.78
CA LYS A 64 5.72 5.34 -10.13
C LYS A 64 4.31 4.74 -10.07
N PHE A 65 3.30 5.59 -9.89
CA PHE A 65 1.90 5.21 -9.68
C PHE A 65 0.96 6.05 -10.57
N PRO A 66 1.13 6.01 -11.90
CA PRO A 66 0.39 6.89 -12.81
C PRO A 66 -1.13 6.74 -12.71
N GLU A 67 -1.64 5.50 -12.60
CA GLU A 67 -3.08 5.22 -12.51
C GLU A 67 -3.69 5.75 -11.21
N ALA A 68 -2.95 5.66 -10.10
CA ALA A 68 -3.39 6.23 -8.83
C ALA A 68 -3.51 7.75 -8.90
N VAL A 69 -2.48 8.41 -9.44
CA VAL A 69 -2.44 9.88 -9.55
C VAL A 69 -3.53 10.38 -10.49
N GLU A 70 -3.74 9.72 -11.63
CA GLU A 70 -4.81 10.05 -12.56
C GLU A 70 -6.20 9.83 -11.95
N ALA A 71 -6.41 8.70 -11.27
CA ALA A 71 -7.69 8.37 -10.67
C ALA A 71 -8.09 9.34 -9.54
N ILE A 72 -7.13 9.73 -8.69
CA ILE A 72 -7.36 10.74 -7.65
C ILE A 72 -7.61 12.11 -8.29
N SER A 73 -6.84 12.49 -9.32
CA SER A 73 -6.97 13.79 -9.98
C SER A 73 -8.28 13.94 -10.75
N SER A 74 -8.75 12.88 -11.40
CA SER A 74 -10.01 12.82 -12.12
C SER A 74 -11.23 12.59 -11.22
N LYS A 75 -11.01 12.35 -9.92
CA LYS A 75 -12.02 12.02 -8.91
C LYS A 75 -12.75 10.69 -9.17
N SER A 76 -12.15 9.77 -9.94
CA SER A 76 -12.62 8.39 -9.99
C SER A 76 -12.26 7.61 -8.72
N ILE A 77 -11.26 8.10 -7.97
CA ILE A 77 -10.98 7.70 -6.59
C ILE A 77 -11.07 8.92 -5.69
N ALA A 78 -11.86 8.82 -4.62
CA ALA A 78 -11.87 9.79 -3.54
C ALA A 78 -10.76 9.46 -2.54
N TYR A 79 -9.88 10.42 -2.25
CA TYR A 79 -8.74 10.25 -1.37
C TYR A 79 -8.88 11.11 -0.10
N MET A 80 -8.67 10.50 1.07
CA MET A 80 -8.74 11.15 2.37
C MET A 80 -7.36 11.73 2.72
N TRP A 81 -7.20 13.03 2.46
CA TRP A 81 -5.93 13.73 2.66
C TRP A 81 -5.44 13.70 4.12
N GLY A 82 -4.13 13.60 4.29
CA GLY A 82 -3.47 13.59 5.60
C GLY A 82 -3.71 12.31 6.41
N LYS A 83 -4.39 11.31 5.84
CA LYS A 83 -4.46 9.95 6.38
C LYS A 83 -3.27 9.13 5.87
N GLY A 84 -2.84 8.18 6.67
CA GLY A 84 -1.76 7.24 6.37
C GLY A 84 -1.98 5.92 7.10
N LEU A 85 -1.04 4.99 6.96
CA LEU A 85 -1.17 3.66 7.55
C LEU A 85 -1.10 3.68 9.08
N ARG A 86 -1.84 2.76 9.70
CA ARG A 86 -1.81 2.43 11.13
C ARG A 86 -1.51 0.95 11.27
N GLU A 87 -0.35 0.63 11.84
CA GLU A 87 0.05 -0.76 12.07
C GLU A 87 -0.82 -1.45 13.12
N GLY A 88 -1.07 -2.74 12.94
CA GLY A 88 -1.79 -3.57 13.92
C GLY A 88 -3.29 -3.30 14.02
N VAL A 89 -3.88 -2.55 13.09
CA VAL A 89 -5.32 -2.28 13.06
C VAL A 89 -6.06 -3.45 12.40
N ALA A 90 -7.03 -4.01 13.12
CA ALA A 90 -7.88 -5.08 12.61
C ALA A 90 -8.82 -4.58 11.49
N PRO A 91 -9.20 -5.42 10.51
CA PRO A 91 -9.99 -5.00 9.34
C PRO A 91 -11.32 -4.31 9.65
N ASP A 92 -11.95 -4.65 10.78
CA ASP A 92 -13.21 -4.09 11.29
C ASP A 92 -13.03 -2.72 11.97
N GLN A 93 -11.82 -2.42 12.46
CA GLN A 93 -11.43 -1.13 13.05
C GLN A 93 -10.72 -0.21 12.05
N ALA A 94 -10.34 -0.75 10.90
CA ALA A 94 -9.64 -0.04 9.86
C ALA A 94 -10.56 0.98 9.17
N THR A 95 -10.04 2.19 8.98
CA THR A 95 -10.78 3.31 8.38
C THR A 95 -10.39 3.50 6.92
N VAL A 96 -11.35 3.93 6.10
CA VAL A 96 -11.12 4.17 4.67
C VAL A 96 -10.19 5.36 4.47
N ILE A 97 -9.10 5.15 3.71
CA ILE A 97 -8.18 6.20 3.24
C ILE A 97 -8.51 6.61 1.81
N ALA A 98 -8.91 5.67 0.96
CA ALA A 98 -9.30 5.97 -0.41
C ALA A 98 -10.36 4.98 -0.88
N TYR A 99 -11.24 5.39 -1.79
CA TYR A 99 -12.27 4.52 -2.34
C TYR A 99 -12.63 4.91 -3.78
N GLU A 100 -13.06 3.92 -4.56
CA GLU A 100 -13.59 4.14 -5.91
C GLU A 100 -14.94 4.88 -5.84
N THR A 101 -15.12 5.91 -6.67
CA THR A 101 -16.37 6.71 -6.71
C THR A 101 -17.44 6.10 -7.63
N SER A 102 -17.19 4.90 -8.16
CA SER A 102 -18.11 4.18 -9.04
C SER A 102 -19.43 3.88 -8.31
N LYS A 103 -20.54 3.87 -9.06
CA LYS A 103 -21.87 3.63 -8.52
C LYS A 103 -22.14 2.12 -8.47
N GLY A 104 -22.12 1.55 -7.28
CA GLY A 104 -22.52 0.18 -7.00
C GLY A 104 -22.82 0.00 -5.51
N ASP A 105 -23.48 -1.10 -5.14
CA ASP A 105 -23.81 -1.39 -3.74
C ASP A 105 -22.57 -1.62 -2.88
N LYS A 106 -21.46 -2.00 -3.53
CA LYS A 106 -20.14 -2.17 -2.94
C LYS A 106 -19.10 -1.52 -3.84
N VAL A 107 -18.13 -0.86 -3.21
CA VAL A 107 -16.97 -0.24 -3.87
C VAL A 107 -15.69 -0.78 -3.25
N TRP A 108 -14.58 -0.75 -4.00
CA TRP A 108 -13.28 -1.06 -3.44
C TRP A 108 -12.70 0.16 -2.72
N ALA A 109 -12.14 -0.08 -1.54
CA ALA A 109 -11.52 0.93 -0.71
C ALA A 109 -10.19 0.45 -0.15
N VAL A 110 -9.21 1.34 -0.13
CA VAL A 110 -7.97 1.21 0.63
C VAL A 110 -8.26 1.67 2.05
N LYS A 111 -7.95 0.82 3.03
CA LYS A 111 -8.05 1.14 4.45
C LYS A 111 -6.68 1.40 5.07
N ASP A 112 -6.67 1.99 6.26
CA ASP A 112 -5.45 2.35 6.99
C ASP A 112 -4.67 1.18 7.59
N ASN A 113 -5.20 -0.04 7.53
CA ASN A 113 -4.40 -1.26 7.76
C ASN A 113 -3.53 -1.64 6.54
N GLY A 114 -3.62 -0.90 5.42
CA GLY A 114 -2.85 -1.14 4.20
C GLY A 114 -3.49 -2.16 3.25
N GLU A 115 -4.74 -2.51 3.50
CA GLU A 115 -5.47 -3.52 2.72
C GLU A 115 -6.56 -2.90 1.84
N ILE A 116 -6.94 -3.65 0.82
CA ILE A 116 -8.06 -3.31 -0.08
C ILE A 116 -9.26 -4.17 0.31
N HIS A 117 -10.39 -3.52 0.60
CA HIS A 117 -11.62 -4.19 0.99
C HIS A 117 -12.80 -3.69 0.15
N GLN A 118 -13.78 -4.56 -0.09
CA GLN A 118 -15.10 -4.11 -0.52
C GLN A 118 -15.83 -3.51 0.67
N VAL A 119 -16.35 -2.31 0.48
CA VAL A 119 -17.12 -1.56 1.48
C VAL A 119 -18.44 -1.11 0.88
N THR A 120 -19.43 -0.89 1.74
CA THR A 120 -20.74 -0.35 1.35
C THR A 120 -20.77 1.16 1.54
N ALA A 121 -21.80 1.82 1.01
CA ALA A 121 -22.00 3.26 1.23
C ALA A 121 -22.08 3.66 2.71
N ALA A 122 -22.48 2.74 3.60
CA ALA A 122 -22.55 2.99 5.05
C ALA A 122 -21.16 3.09 5.71
N ASP A 123 -20.15 2.47 5.11
CA ASP A 123 -18.77 2.45 5.60
C ASP A 123 -17.95 3.65 5.08
N LEU A 124 -18.46 4.33 4.04
CA LEU A 124 -17.75 5.44 3.42
C LEU A 124 -17.78 6.69 4.32
N PRO A 125 -16.66 7.43 4.40
CA PRO A 125 -16.63 8.69 5.12
C PRO A 125 -17.63 9.66 4.48
N LYS A 126 -18.49 10.26 5.30
CA LYS A 126 -19.39 11.32 4.84
C LYS A 126 -18.54 12.52 4.43
N GLU A 127 -18.60 12.90 3.15
CA GLU A 127 -18.04 14.18 2.71
C GLU A 127 -18.71 15.29 3.55
N LYS A 128 -17.88 16.09 4.23
CA LYS A 128 -18.34 17.25 5.01
C LYS A 128 -18.37 18.50 4.14
#